data_AF-A0AAD6G2C7-F1
#
_entry.id   AF-A0AAD6G2C7-F1
#
_cell.length_a   1.000
_cell.length_b   1.000
_cell.length_c   1.000
_cell.angle_alpha   90.00
_cell.angle_beta   90.00
_cell.angle_gamma   90.00
#
_symmetry.space_group_name_H-M   'P 1'
#
loop_
_entity.id
_entity.type
_entity.pdbx_description
1 polymer ?
#
loop_
_entity_poly.entity_id
_entity_poly.type
_entity_poly.pdbx_seq_one_letter_code
_entity_poly.pdbx_strand_id
1 'polypeptide(L)'
;MNGILAVILLWPHRRKTRRLPRHTDLLELNSEASRTFLACLQNTGVEYKVYVDPAGATVVVPATKREIDFDGVDAKLLKCMMQVKHLMHVVTESSLYDHDEHENAVASHSVTHEWLSE
;
A
#
# COMPACT_ATOMS: atom_id res chain seq x y z
N MET A 1 46.60 18.45 -27.30
CA MET A 1 45.91 18.84 -28.54
C MET A 1 44.96 17.71 -28.90
N ASN A 2 43.68 17.82 -28.54
CA ASN A 2 42.69 16.80 -28.86
C ASN A 2 41.77 17.35 -29.95
N GLY A 3 41.98 16.85 -31.17
CA GLY A 3 41.17 17.14 -32.35
C GLY A 3 40.22 15.97 -32.64
N ILE A 4 38.99 16.34 -32.93
CA ILE A 4 37.79 15.53 -33.16
C ILE A 4 37.94 14.60 -34.38
N LEU A 5 37.39 13.38 -34.29
CA LEU A 5 36.86 12.70 -35.46
C LEU A 5 35.42 12.23 -35.17
N ALA A 6 34.48 12.85 -35.87
CA ALA A 6 33.10 12.41 -35.94
C ALA A 6 32.98 11.31 -37.01
N VAL A 7 32.33 10.20 -36.67
CA VAL A 7 31.82 9.24 -37.65
C VAL A 7 30.36 8.97 -37.28
N ILE A 8 29.46 9.61 -38.02
CA ILE A 8 28.06 9.21 -38.12
C ILE A 8 28.01 8.19 -39.24
N LEU A 9 27.62 6.95 -38.97
CA LEU A 9 26.89 6.14 -39.96
C LEU A 9 26.07 5.02 -39.29
N LEU A 10 24.78 5.04 -39.66
CA LEU A 10 23.89 3.90 -39.87
C LEU A 10 23.18 3.30 -38.64
N TRP A 11 21.95 3.79 -38.45
CA TRP A 11 20.84 3.07 -37.82
C TRP A 11 20.60 1.73 -38.54
N PRO A 12 20.59 0.59 -37.83
CA PRO A 12 19.88 -0.60 -38.26
C PRO A 12 18.49 -0.62 -37.63
N HIS A 13 17.52 -0.59 -38.52
CA HIS A 13 16.11 -0.94 -38.33
C HIS A 13 15.93 -2.18 -37.43
N ARG A 14 15.06 -2.06 -36.41
CA ARG A 14 14.44 -3.13 -35.61
C ARG A 14 15.34 -4.33 -35.23
N ARG A 15 15.83 -4.32 -33.99
CA ARG A 15 15.70 -5.52 -33.15
C ARG A 15 14.57 -5.27 -32.19
N LYS A 16 13.55 -6.14 -32.25
CA LYS A 16 12.54 -6.29 -31.19
C LYS A 16 13.30 -6.22 -29.86
N THR A 17 13.14 -5.12 -29.13
CA THR A 17 13.33 -5.16 -27.68
C THR A 17 12.44 -6.30 -27.24
N ARG A 18 13.07 -7.43 -26.90
CA ARG A 18 12.41 -8.44 -26.09
C ARG A 18 11.80 -7.64 -24.96
N ARG A 19 10.46 -7.65 -24.87
CA ARG A 19 9.78 -7.24 -23.66
C ARG A 19 10.54 -7.98 -22.56
N LEU A 20 11.26 -7.27 -21.69
CA LEU A 20 11.45 -7.83 -20.37
C LEU A 20 10.03 -8.14 -19.91
N PRO A 21 9.73 -9.38 -19.51
CA PRO A 21 8.53 -9.55 -18.72
C PRO A 21 8.71 -8.58 -17.57
N ARG A 22 7.80 -7.60 -17.49
CA ARG A 22 7.60 -6.84 -16.28
C ARG A 22 7.02 -7.87 -15.30
N HIS A 23 7.88 -8.75 -14.77
CA HIS A 23 7.59 -9.61 -13.63
C HIS A 23 7.60 -8.69 -12.40
N THR A 24 6.70 -7.72 -12.38
CA THR A 24 5.92 -7.56 -11.19
C THR A 24 4.81 -8.57 -11.41
N ASP A 25 4.94 -9.75 -10.81
CA ASP A 25 3.70 -10.34 -10.30
C ASP A 25 3.14 -9.22 -9.43
N LEU A 26 2.12 -8.52 -9.94
CA LEU A 26 1.20 -7.79 -9.08
C LEU A 26 0.74 -8.88 -8.15
N LEU A 27 1.33 -8.94 -6.96
CA LEU A 27 0.98 -9.92 -5.96
C LEU A 27 -0.46 -9.57 -5.63
N GLU A 28 -1.40 -10.24 -6.29
CA GLU A 28 -2.82 -9.95 -6.12
C GLU A 28 -3.10 -10.00 -4.62
N LEU A 29 -3.73 -8.94 -4.11
CA LEU A 29 -4.06 -8.86 -2.70
C LEU A 29 -4.84 -10.12 -2.33
N ASN A 30 -4.34 -10.88 -1.36
CA ASN A 30 -4.99 -12.11 -0.96
C ASN A 30 -6.37 -11.79 -0.37
N SER A 31 -7.44 -12.17 -1.08
CA SER A 31 -8.82 -11.81 -0.70
C SER A 31 -9.26 -12.37 0.65
N GLU A 32 -8.74 -13.53 1.06
CA GLU A 32 -9.00 -14.10 2.38
C GLU A 32 -8.30 -13.29 3.46
N ALA A 33 -7.03 -12.92 3.24
CA ALA A 33 -6.27 -12.10 4.16
C ALA A 33 -6.90 -10.72 4.34
N SER A 34 -7.29 -10.04 3.25
CA SER A 34 -7.91 -8.71 3.35
C SER A 34 -9.27 -8.75 4.03
N ARG A 35 -10.12 -9.75 3.72
CA ARG A 35 -11.40 -9.93 4.42
C ARG A 35 -11.22 -10.22 5.90
N THR A 36 -10.25 -11.08 6.24
CA THR A 36 -9.88 -11.39 7.63
C THR A 36 -9.42 -10.14 8.36
N PHE A 37 -8.56 -9.34 7.73
CA PHE A 37 -8.07 -8.09 8.29
C PHE A 37 -9.21 -7.09 8.53
N LEU A 38 -10.05 -6.84 7.52
CA LEU A 38 -11.18 -5.90 7.62
C LEU A 38 -12.20 -6.32 8.68
N ALA A 39 -12.52 -7.60 8.76
CA ALA A 39 -13.40 -8.14 9.80
C ALA A 39 -12.79 -7.97 11.21
N CYS A 40 -11.49 -8.18 11.36
CA CYS A 40 -10.79 -7.91 12.61
C CYS A 40 -10.82 -6.43 12.96
N LEU A 41 -10.53 -5.56 11.98
CA LEU A 41 -10.49 -4.10 12.14
C LEU A 41 -11.84 -3.54 12.61
N GLN A 42 -12.95 -4.02 12.04
CA GLN A 42 -14.31 -3.66 12.44
C GLN A 42 -14.63 -4.08 13.90
N ASN A 43 -14.02 -5.16 14.40
CA ASN A 43 -14.23 -5.68 15.75
C ASN A 43 -13.28 -5.07 16.81
N THR A 44 -12.42 -4.14 16.43
CA THR A 44 -11.55 -3.43 17.38
C THR A 44 -12.38 -2.59 18.36
N GLY A 45 -13.48 -2.01 17.89
CA GLY A 45 -14.27 -1.01 18.62
C GLY A 45 -13.68 0.39 18.54
N VAL A 46 -12.68 0.60 17.69
CA VAL A 46 -12.05 1.90 17.43
C VAL A 46 -12.28 2.27 15.98
N GLU A 47 -12.59 3.54 15.73
CA GLU A 47 -12.81 4.04 14.37
C GLU A 47 -11.47 4.38 13.70
N TYR A 48 -11.25 3.78 12.54
CA TYR A 48 -10.09 4.01 11.70
C TYR A 48 -10.53 4.42 10.29
N LYS A 49 -9.64 5.14 9.61
CA LYS A 49 -9.67 5.30 8.17
C LYS A 49 -8.58 4.44 7.53
N VAL A 50 -8.77 4.11 6.27
CA VAL A 50 -7.86 3.26 5.50
C VAL A 50 -7.62 3.87 4.13
N TYR A 51 -6.38 3.82 3.67
CA TYR A 51 -6.02 4.05 2.27
C TYR A 51 -5.01 3.02 1.78
N VAL A 52 -4.78 2.97 0.46
CA VAL A 52 -3.71 2.19 -0.16
C VAL A 52 -2.64 3.15 -0.63
N ASP A 53 -1.40 2.95 -0.17
CA ASP A 53 -0.28 3.80 -0.60
C ASP A 53 0.18 3.47 -2.03
N PRO A 54 1.00 4.32 -2.67
CA PRO A 54 1.51 4.05 -4.03
C PRO A 54 2.37 2.78 -4.17
N ALA A 55 2.83 2.19 -3.06
CA ALA A 55 3.57 0.95 -3.02
C ALA A 55 2.66 -0.30 -2.82
N GLY A 56 1.35 -0.09 -2.65
CA GLY A 56 0.35 -1.14 -2.45
C GLY A 56 0.17 -1.57 -0.99
N ALA A 57 0.71 -0.82 -0.02
CA ALA A 57 0.46 -1.09 1.40
C ALA A 57 -0.94 -0.60 1.79
N THR A 58 -1.67 -1.40 2.56
CA THR A 58 -2.89 -0.93 3.23
C THR A 58 -2.48 -0.17 4.48
N VAL A 59 -2.78 1.13 4.50
CA VAL A 59 -2.42 2.03 5.60
C VAL A 59 -3.65 2.30 6.46
N VAL A 60 -3.51 2.11 7.77
CA VAL A 60 -4.56 2.38 8.76
C VAL A 60 -4.23 3.63 9.55
N VAL A 61 -5.18 4.55 9.66
CA VAL A 61 -5.02 5.83 10.36
C VAL A 61 -6.17 6.03 11.34
N PRO A 62 -5.95 6.53 12.57
CA PRO A 62 -7.04 6.87 13.47
C PRO A 62 -8.00 7.90 12.86
N ALA A 63 -9.31 7.72 13.02
CA ALA A 63 -10.29 8.65 12.47
C ALA A 63 -10.27 10.03 13.15
N THR A 64 -9.84 10.09 14.41
CA THR A 64 -9.63 11.32 15.20
C THR A 64 -8.15 11.67 15.27
N LYS A 65 -7.78 12.94 15.42
CA LYS A 65 -6.39 13.42 15.54
C LYS A 65 -5.70 12.90 16.82
N ARG A 66 -4.90 11.82 16.70
CA ARG A 66 -4.15 11.17 17.80
C ARG A 66 -2.99 10.30 17.30
N GLU A 67 -2.12 9.91 18.22
CA GLU A 67 -1.10 8.88 17.98
C GLU A 67 -1.70 7.47 18.00
N ILE A 68 -0.94 6.53 17.43
CA ILE A 68 -1.18 5.10 17.58
C ILE A 68 -0.64 4.66 18.94
N ASP A 69 -1.48 3.97 19.71
CA ASP A 69 -1.17 3.44 21.03
C ASP A 69 -1.43 1.93 21.06
N PHE A 70 -0.39 1.16 20.73
CA PHE A 70 -0.46 -0.30 20.67
C PHE A 70 -0.49 -0.98 22.05
N ASP A 71 -0.19 -0.27 23.12
CA ASP A 71 -0.31 -0.78 24.49
C ASP A 71 -1.68 -0.48 25.10
N GLY A 72 -2.43 0.48 24.52
CA GLY A 72 -3.78 0.85 24.93
C GLY A 72 -4.83 0.61 23.84
N VAL A 73 -5.43 1.68 23.34
CA VAL A 73 -6.67 1.60 22.53
C VAL A 73 -6.49 0.86 21.21
N ASP A 74 -5.29 0.87 20.63
CA ASP A 74 -4.96 0.21 19.36
C ASP A 74 -4.34 -1.19 19.54
N ALA A 75 -4.29 -1.72 20.76
CA ALA A 75 -3.75 -3.07 21.01
C ALA A 75 -4.45 -4.16 20.17
N LYS A 76 -5.75 -3.99 19.86
CA LYS A 76 -6.47 -4.89 18.96
C LYS A 76 -6.10 -4.69 17.49
N LEU A 77 -5.83 -3.45 17.05
CA LEU A 77 -5.32 -3.19 15.71
C LEU A 77 -4.00 -3.94 15.47
N LEU A 78 -3.08 -3.89 16.44
CA LEU A 78 -1.83 -4.66 16.36
C LEU A 78 -2.08 -6.16 16.16
N LYS A 79 -3.04 -6.73 16.89
CA LYS A 79 -3.43 -8.15 16.71
C LYS A 79 -3.98 -8.41 15.29
N CYS A 80 -4.81 -7.52 14.75
CA CYS A 80 -5.31 -7.64 13.39
C CYS A 80 -4.18 -7.61 12.36
N MET A 81 -3.21 -6.70 12.50
CA MET A 81 -2.04 -6.63 11.62
C MET A 81 -1.19 -7.91 11.72
N MET A 82 -0.94 -8.39 12.93
CA MET A 82 -0.17 -9.62 13.15
C MET A 82 -0.82 -10.87 12.56
N GLN A 83 -2.16 -10.93 12.52
CA GLN A 83 -2.91 -12.06 11.98
C GLN A 83 -2.69 -12.23 10.46
N VAL A 84 -2.44 -11.14 9.73
CA VAL A 84 -2.31 -11.16 8.27
C VAL A 84 -0.90 -10.81 7.76
N LYS A 85 0.07 -10.57 8.65
CA LYS A 85 1.41 -10.04 8.33
C LYS A 85 2.21 -10.81 7.27
N HIS A 86 1.89 -12.09 7.03
CA HIS A 86 2.57 -12.92 6.03
C HIS A 86 1.82 -12.99 4.68
N LEU A 87 0.61 -12.46 4.62
CA LEU A 87 -0.30 -12.56 3.49
C LEU A 87 -0.69 -11.19 2.92
N MET A 88 -0.51 -10.12 3.70
CA MET A 88 -0.89 -8.76 3.36
C MET A 88 0.06 -7.77 4.02
N HIS A 89 0.45 -6.72 3.28
CA HIS A 89 1.24 -5.63 3.81
C HIS A 89 0.33 -4.56 4.42
N VAL A 90 0.31 -4.49 5.75
CA VAL A 90 -0.47 -3.53 6.50
C VAL A 90 0.46 -2.69 7.36
N VAL A 91 0.30 -1.38 7.29
CA VAL A 91 1.03 -0.41 8.12
C VAL A 91 0.03 0.54 8.78
N THR A 92 0.52 1.34 9.73
CA THR A 92 -0.32 2.35 10.38
C THR A 92 0.43 3.65 10.54
N GLU A 93 -0.31 4.75 10.49
CA GLU A 93 0.20 6.09 10.69
C GLU A 93 -0.59 6.80 11.79
N SER A 94 0.07 7.76 12.45
CA SER A 94 -0.61 8.69 13.33
C SER A 94 -1.38 9.73 12.51
N SER A 95 -2.56 10.12 12.97
CA SER A 95 -3.32 11.25 12.43
C SER A 95 -2.95 12.59 13.06
N LEU A 96 -1.90 12.67 13.89
CA LEU A 96 -1.41 13.95 14.42
C LEU A 96 -0.76 14.81 13.35
N TYR A 97 -0.13 14.16 12.38
CA TYR A 97 0.56 14.80 11.27
C TYR A 97 -0.36 14.75 10.06
N ASP A 98 -0.58 15.92 9.46
CA ASP A 98 -1.40 16.03 8.26
C ASP A 98 -0.54 15.57 7.07
N HIS A 99 -0.84 14.39 6.52
CA HIS A 99 -0.26 13.90 5.27
C HIS A 99 -1.31 14.02 4.17
N ASP A 100 -0.89 14.39 2.95
CA ASP A 100 -1.80 14.60 1.80
C ASP A 100 -2.60 13.31 1.50
N GLU A 101 -2.03 12.14 1.76
CA GLU A 101 -2.66 10.83 1.56
C GLU A 101 -3.83 10.58 2.52
N HIS A 102 -3.89 11.26 3.67
CA HIS A 102 -5.00 11.12 4.62
C HIS A 102 -6.32 11.64 4.04
N GLU A 103 -6.28 12.51 3.04
CA GLU A 103 -7.47 12.98 2.32
C GLU A 103 -8.16 11.86 1.51
N ASN A 104 -7.37 10.88 1.05
CA ASN A 104 -7.88 9.72 0.32
C ASN A 104 -8.34 8.59 1.25
N ALA A 105 -8.17 8.76 2.57
CA ALA A 105 -8.51 7.74 3.53
C ALA A 105 -10.03 7.66 3.74
N VAL A 106 -10.58 6.47 3.52
CA VAL A 106 -12.01 6.18 3.69
C VAL A 106 -12.26 5.48 5.02
N ALA A 107 -13.47 5.61 5.56
CA ALA A 107 -13.82 4.96 6.81
C ALA A 107 -13.71 3.42 6.69
N SER A 108 -13.07 2.77 7.66
CA SER A 108 -12.73 1.33 7.59
C SER A 108 -13.95 0.42 7.43
N HIS A 109 -15.12 0.83 7.91
CA HIS A 109 -16.37 0.08 7.78
C HIS A 109 -16.95 0.10 6.36
N SER A 110 -16.51 1.02 5.50
CA SER A 110 -16.91 1.11 4.09
C SER A 110 -15.93 0.42 3.13
N VAL A 111 -14.78 -0.02 3.64
CA VAL A 111 -13.73 -0.66 2.85
C VAL A 111 -14.09 -2.12 2.58
N THR A 112 -13.95 -2.54 1.33
CA THR A 112 -14.09 -3.95 0.93
C THR A 112 -12.77 -4.47 0.36
N HIS A 113 -12.69 -5.78 0.10
CA HIS A 113 -11.53 -6.34 -0.60
C HIS A 113 -11.35 -5.70 -1.98
N GLU A 114 -12.45 -5.52 -2.71
CA GLU A 114 -12.46 -4.96 -4.05
C GLU A 114 -11.87 -3.55 -4.03
N TRP A 115 -12.29 -2.72 -3.07
CA TRP A 115 -11.74 -1.38 -2.88
C TRP A 115 -10.22 -1.37 -2.59
N LEU A 116 -9.71 -2.34 -1.83
CA LEU A 116 -8.27 -2.45 -1.54
C LEU A 116 -7.44 -3.00 -2.72
N SER A 117 -8.10 -3.56 -3.73
CA SER A 117 -7.45 -4.21 -4.88
C SER A 117 -7.48 -3.38 -6.18
N GLU A 118 -8.12 -2.22 -6.14
CA GLU A 118 -8.17 -1.23 -7.24
C GLU A 118 -6.84 -0.46 -7.38
#